data_AF-A0A060YS36-F1
#
_entry.id   AF-A0A060YS36-F1
#
_cell.length_a   1.000
_cell.length_b   1.000
_cell.length_c   1.000
_cell.angle_alpha   90.00
_cell.angle_beta   90.00
_cell.angle_gamma   90.00
#
_symmetry.space_group_name_H-M   'P 1'
#
loop_
_entity.id
_entity.type
_entity.pdbx_description
1 polymer ?
#
loop_
_entity_poly.entity_id
_entity_poly.type
_entity_poly.pdbx_seq_one_letter_code
_entity_poly.pdbx_strand_id
1 'polypeptide(L)'
;MSRTLEEVQATIQIAKLKENDLQNTIHCLTFGESVSSGDYCLMELDDTLCKHIEAGKSLVIRGDQDERAVLCSEDKTYDLKIADTSNLLLLVPGCLTPDHLTTDNQASSQLVHAQVGGVLSTI
;
A
#
# COMPACT_ATOMS: atom_id res chain seq x y z
N MET A 1 -5.94 -7.80 -19.60
CA MET A 1 -4.79 -8.35 -20.37
C MET A 1 -3.66 -8.60 -19.39
N SER A 2 -3.19 -9.84 -19.27
CA SER A 2 -2.03 -10.21 -18.44
C SER A 2 -0.77 -10.17 -19.29
N ARG A 3 0.25 -9.42 -18.88
CA ARG A 3 1.57 -9.44 -19.52
C ARG A 3 2.22 -10.82 -19.43
N THR A 4 3.05 -11.18 -20.39
CA THR A 4 3.88 -12.40 -20.34
C THR A 4 5.31 -12.10 -19.95
N LEU A 5 6.09 -13.15 -19.65
CA LEU A 5 7.50 -13.00 -19.27
C LEU A 5 8.35 -12.48 -20.44
N GLU A 6 8.04 -12.91 -21.67
CA GLU A 6 8.72 -12.48 -22.89
C GLU A 6 8.56 -10.98 -23.13
N GLU A 7 7.35 -10.45 -22.93
CA GLU A 7 7.06 -9.01 -23.04
C GLU A 7 7.82 -8.18 -22.00
N VAL A 8 7.93 -8.72 -20.79
CA VAL A 8 8.68 -8.09 -19.69
C VAL A 8 10.18 -8.09 -19.99
N GLN A 9 10.74 -9.21 -20.46
CA GLN A 9 12.14 -9.30 -20.87
C GLN A 9 12.45 -8.34 -22.01
N ALA A 10 11.59 -8.25 -23.02
CA ALA A 10 11.74 -7.27 -24.10
C ALA A 10 11.76 -5.83 -23.56
N THR A 11 10.94 -5.52 -22.56
CA THR A 11 10.91 -4.21 -21.90
C THR A 11 12.21 -3.91 -21.15
N ILE A 12 12.75 -4.88 -20.41
CA ILE A 12 14.04 -4.77 -19.70
C ILE A 12 15.17 -4.43 -20.68
N GLN A 13 15.21 -5.12 -21.83
CA GLN A 13 16.21 -4.90 -22.87
C GLN A 13 16.11 -3.49 -23.48
N ILE A 14 14.90 -3.02 -23.79
CA ILE A 14 14.66 -1.66 -24.30
C ILE A 14 15.09 -0.60 -23.27
N ALA A 15 14.82 -0.85 -21.98
CA ALA A 15 15.18 0.04 -20.89
C ALA A 15 16.68 0.02 -20.53
N LYS A 16 17.49 -0.86 -21.16
CA LYS A 16 18.92 -1.04 -20.89
C LYS A 16 19.22 -1.37 -19.42
N LEU A 17 18.30 -2.05 -18.76
CA LEU A 17 18.48 -2.55 -17.39
C LEU A 17 19.25 -3.87 -17.42
N LYS A 18 20.11 -4.10 -16.43
CA LYS A 18 20.82 -5.38 -16.30
C LYS A 18 19.99 -6.32 -15.44
N GLU A 19 19.76 -7.54 -15.92
CA GLU A 19 18.97 -8.55 -15.19
C GLU A 19 19.58 -8.88 -13.82
N ASN A 20 20.90 -8.86 -13.70
CA ASN A 20 21.60 -9.09 -12.42
C ASN A 20 21.38 -7.99 -11.37
N ASP A 21 20.90 -6.81 -11.79
CA ASP A 21 20.58 -5.71 -10.89
C ASP A 21 19.11 -5.75 -10.44
N LEU A 22 18.33 -6.72 -10.94
CA LEU A 22 16.90 -6.87 -10.66
C LEU A 22 16.64 -8.10 -9.79
N GLN A 23 15.52 -8.05 -9.05
CA GLN A 23 15.01 -9.22 -8.35
C GLN A 23 14.37 -10.19 -9.34
N ASN A 24 14.42 -11.50 -9.05
CA ASN A 24 13.82 -12.53 -9.89
C ASN A 24 12.29 -12.43 -9.96
N THR A 25 11.66 -11.79 -8.98
CA THR A 25 10.20 -11.62 -8.94
C THR A 25 9.80 -10.29 -9.56
N ILE A 26 8.92 -10.34 -10.54
CA ILE A 26 8.43 -9.18 -11.29
C ILE A 26 6.94 -9.01 -10.99
N HIS A 27 6.58 -7.85 -10.42
CA HIS A 27 5.20 -7.52 -10.13
C HIS A 27 4.58 -6.73 -11.29
N CYS A 28 3.58 -7.32 -11.95
CA CYS A 28 2.73 -6.66 -12.92
C CYS A 28 1.51 -6.08 -12.21
N LEU A 29 1.55 -4.77 -11.98
CA LEU A 29 0.45 -4.05 -11.35
C LEU A 29 -0.62 -3.67 -12.39
N THR A 30 -1.88 -3.89 -12.03
CA THR A 30 -3.06 -3.43 -12.78
C THR A 30 -4.04 -2.75 -11.83
N PHE A 31 -4.84 -1.81 -12.30
CA PHE A 31 -5.92 -1.25 -11.48
C PHE A 31 -7.11 -2.20 -11.47
N GLY A 32 -7.66 -2.49 -10.29
CA GLY A 32 -8.94 -3.18 -10.17
C GLY A 32 -10.10 -2.36 -10.74
N GLU A 33 -11.22 -2.99 -11.05
CA GLU A 33 -12.38 -2.33 -11.67
C GLU A 33 -13.02 -1.26 -10.78
N SER A 34 -12.88 -1.38 -9.46
CA SER A 34 -13.48 -0.50 -8.46
C SER A 34 -12.48 0.43 -7.78
N VAL A 35 -11.32 0.68 -8.38
CA VAL A 35 -10.33 1.58 -7.77
C VAL A 35 -10.81 3.02 -7.91
N SER A 36 -11.21 3.62 -6.80
CA SER A 36 -11.52 5.04 -6.73
C SER A 36 -10.55 5.75 -5.78
N SER A 37 -10.23 7.00 -6.11
CA SER A 37 -9.54 7.91 -5.19
C SER A 37 -10.54 8.41 -4.15
N GLY A 38 -10.30 8.11 -2.87
CA GLY A 38 -11.10 8.63 -1.76
C GLY A 38 -11.84 7.58 -0.93
N ASP A 39 -11.91 6.31 -1.38
CA ASP A 39 -12.51 5.22 -0.59
C ASP A 39 -11.66 4.81 0.62
N TYR A 40 -10.37 5.13 0.59
CA TYR A 40 -9.42 4.79 1.63
C TYR A 40 -8.73 6.04 2.17
N CYS A 41 -8.40 6.01 3.45
CA CYS A 41 -7.57 7.00 4.13
C CYS A 41 -6.58 6.25 5.04
N LEU A 42 -5.35 6.72 5.12
CA LEU A 42 -4.35 6.20 6.06
C LEU A 42 -4.36 7.05 7.32
N MET A 43 -4.34 6.37 8.46
CA MET A 43 -4.22 7.00 9.77
C MET A 43 -3.01 6.42 10.48
N GLU A 44 -2.12 7.30 10.91
CA GLU A 44 -1.01 6.92 11.79
C GLU A 44 -1.56 6.68 13.20
N LEU A 45 -1.17 5.57 13.79
CA LEU A 45 -1.53 5.17 15.15
C LEU A 45 -0.26 4.83 15.92
N ASP A 46 -0.18 5.28 17.18
CA ASP A 46 0.89 4.88 18.08
C ASP A 46 0.67 3.44 18.61
N ASP A 47 1.70 2.89 19.26
CA ASP A 47 1.66 1.54 19.85
C ASP A 47 0.51 1.35 20.86
N THR A 48 0.08 2.42 21.53
CA THR A 48 -1.00 2.35 22.53
C THR A 48 -2.34 2.18 21.83
N LEU A 49 -2.58 2.96 20.79
CA LEU A 49 -3.79 2.89 19.96
C LEU A 49 -3.87 1.59 19.18
N CYS A 50 -2.75 1.10 18.63
CA CYS A 50 -2.69 -0.22 17.97
C CYS A 50 -3.14 -1.34 18.92
N LYS A 51 -2.53 -1.42 20.13
CA LYS A 51 -2.92 -2.41 21.15
C LYS A 51 -4.38 -2.29 21.58
N HIS A 52 -4.92 -1.07 21.59
CA HIS A 52 -6.32 -0.82 21.92
C HIS A 52 -7.25 -1.46 20.90
N ILE A 53 -6.99 -1.27 19.60
CA ILE A 53 -7.76 -1.89 18.51
C ILE A 53 -7.60 -3.40 18.51
N GLU A 54 -6.37 -3.91 18.67
CA GLU A 54 -6.08 -5.35 18.71
C GLU A 54 -6.78 -6.07 19.87
N ALA A 55 -7.00 -5.37 21.00
CA ALA A 55 -7.78 -5.86 22.12
C ALA A 55 -9.31 -5.87 21.87
N GLY A 56 -9.75 -5.48 20.66
CA GLY A 56 -11.16 -5.41 20.26
C GLY A 56 -11.89 -4.18 20.75
N LYS A 57 -11.18 -3.15 21.22
CA LYS A 57 -11.78 -1.89 21.65
C LYS A 57 -11.92 -0.92 20.48
N SER A 58 -12.92 -0.04 20.58
CA SER A 58 -13.30 0.88 19.51
C SER A 58 -12.66 2.26 19.69
N LEU A 59 -12.28 2.88 18.58
CA LEU A 59 -11.95 4.30 18.51
C LEU A 59 -13.07 5.03 17.77
N VAL A 60 -13.36 6.27 18.18
CA VAL A 60 -14.43 7.08 17.61
C VAL A 60 -13.86 8.42 17.16
N ILE A 61 -14.05 8.75 15.88
CA ILE A 61 -13.77 10.08 15.37
C ILE A 61 -14.96 10.98 15.70
N ARG A 62 -14.70 12.10 16.37
CA ARG A 62 -15.72 13.09 16.74
C ARG A 62 -15.32 14.44 16.17
N GLY A 63 -16.28 15.17 15.65
CA GLY A 63 -16.09 16.50 15.09
C GLY A 63 -17.39 16.98 14.44
N ASP A 64 -17.48 18.28 14.22
CA ASP A 64 -18.59 18.92 13.52
C ASP A 64 -18.04 19.80 12.39
N GLN A 65 -18.89 20.38 11.56
CA GLN A 65 -18.50 21.22 10.41
C GLN A 65 -17.64 22.43 10.82
N ASP A 66 -17.89 22.99 12.00
CA ASP A 66 -17.20 24.16 12.55
C ASP A 66 -16.11 23.79 13.59
N GLU A 67 -15.97 22.51 13.93
CA GLU A 67 -15.04 22.04 14.95
C GLU A 67 -13.97 21.11 14.36
N ARG A 68 -12.77 21.13 14.97
CA ARG A 68 -11.71 20.22 14.55
C ARG A 68 -12.09 18.78 14.92
N ALA A 69 -11.92 17.85 13.98
CA ALA A 69 -12.04 16.43 14.27
C ALA A 69 -10.96 15.96 15.26
N VAL A 70 -11.38 15.14 16.22
CA VAL A 70 -10.54 14.48 17.23
C VAL A 70 -10.83 12.98 17.23
N LEU A 71 -9.83 12.19 17.62
CA LEU A 71 -9.94 10.75 17.81
C LEU A 71 -10.09 10.46 19.29
N CYS A 72 -11.16 9.78 19.67
CA CYS A 72 -11.46 9.42 21.05
C CYS A 72 -11.37 7.91 21.26
N SER A 73 -10.70 7.52 22.33
CA SER A 73 -10.79 6.20 22.96
C SER A 73 -11.75 6.26 24.16
N GLU A 74 -11.84 5.19 24.95
CA GLU A 74 -12.66 5.18 26.17
C GLU A 74 -12.25 6.26 27.19
N ASP A 75 -10.94 6.53 27.31
CA ASP A 75 -10.37 7.37 28.37
C ASP A 75 -9.51 8.55 27.87
N LYS A 76 -9.17 8.60 26.58
CA LYS A 76 -8.29 9.63 26.01
C LYS A 76 -8.81 10.21 24.70
N THR A 77 -8.47 11.49 24.50
CA THR A 77 -8.73 12.23 23.25
C THR A 77 -7.40 12.62 22.61
N TYR A 78 -7.33 12.44 21.29
CA TYR A 78 -6.17 12.67 20.46
C TYR A 78 -6.54 13.66 19.35
N ASP A 79 -5.63 14.59 19.05
CA ASP A 79 -5.80 15.51 17.94
C ASP A 79 -5.61 14.78 16.61
N LEU A 80 -6.56 14.92 15.67
CA LEU A 80 -6.35 14.49 14.30
C LEU A 80 -5.75 15.63 13.47
N LYS A 81 -4.75 15.30 12.66
CA LYS A 81 -4.11 16.22 11.72
C LYS A 81 -4.07 15.57 10.35
N ILE A 82 -4.34 16.36 9.32
CA ILE A 82 -4.08 15.94 7.93
C ILE A 82 -2.58 16.07 7.72
N ALA A 83 -1.98 15.01 7.14
CA ALA A 83 -0.61 15.00 6.69
C ALA A 83 -0.61 15.01 5.17
N ASP A 84 -0.09 16.09 4.59
CA ASP A 84 0.05 16.20 3.13
C ASP A 84 1.26 15.38 2.67
N THR A 85 1.07 14.51 1.70
CA THR A 85 2.13 13.65 1.15
C THR A 85 2.34 13.95 -0.33
N SER A 86 3.58 14.23 -0.74
CA SER A 86 3.91 14.50 -2.15
C SER A 86 4.04 13.27 -3.03
N ASN A 87 3.90 12.09 -2.43
CA ASN A 87 4.02 10.82 -3.11
C ASN A 87 2.64 10.21 -3.31
N LEU A 88 2.46 9.57 -4.46
CA LEU A 88 1.34 8.68 -4.71
C LEU A 88 1.57 7.37 -3.95
N LEU A 89 0.62 6.99 -3.11
CA LEU A 89 0.64 5.73 -2.39
C LEU A 89 -0.37 4.77 -3.02
N LEU A 90 0.07 3.55 -3.31
CA LEU A 90 -0.76 2.49 -3.88
C LEU A 90 -1.03 1.42 -2.83
N LEU A 91 -2.30 1.10 -2.61
CA LEU A 91 -2.72 -0.04 -1.80
C LEU A 91 -2.78 -1.26 -2.71
N VAL A 92 -1.86 -2.21 -2.52
CA VAL A 92 -1.75 -3.44 -3.30
C VAL A 92 -1.82 -4.63 -2.35
N PRO A 93 -3.01 -5.17 -2.06
CA PRO A 93 -3.17 -6.31 -1.17
C PRO A 93 -2.40 -7.53 -1.68
N GLY A 94 -1.69 -8.23 -0.79
CA GLY A 94 -0.93 -9.44 -1.13
C GLY A 94 0.32 -9.21 -1.97
N CYS A 95 0.78 -7.96 -2.12
CA CYS A 95 2.06 -7.66 -2.78
C CYS A 95 3.23 -8.18 -1.94
N LEU A 96 4.25 -8.75 -2.61
CA LEU A 96 5.43 -9.27 -1.93
C LEU A 96 6.44 -8.13 -1.69
N THR A 97 6.82 -7.93 -0.44
CA THR A 97 7.92 -7.02 -0.07
C THR A 97 9.27 -7.71 -0.27
N PRO A 98 10.39 -6.96 -0.36
CA PRO A 98 11.72 -7.55 -0.50
C PRO A 98 12.02 -8.64 0.53
N ASP A 99 11.55 -8.48 1.77
CA ASP A 99 11.75 -9.47 2.83
C ASP A 99 11.08 -10.82 2.52
N HIS A 100 9.91 -10.80 1.86
CA HIS A 100 9.20 -12.00 1.42
C HIS A 100 9.85 -12.68 0.20
N LEU A 101 10.69 -11.97 -0.55
CA LEU A 101 11.36 -12.50 -1.74
C LEU A 101 12.64 -13.29 -1.41
N THR A 102 13.05 -13.34 -0.14
CA THR A 102 14.36 -13.87 0.28
C THR A 102 14.46 -15.40 0.36
N THR A 103 13.42 -16.17 0.06
CA THR A 103 13.37 -17.58 0.48
C THR A 103 13.56 -18.64 -0.61
N ASP A 104 13.76 -18.30 -1.89
CA ASP A 104 14.03 -19.35 -2.87
C ASP A 104 15.13 -18.97 -3.88
N ASN A 105 16.18 -19.80 -3.89
CA ASN A 105 17.16 -19.95 -4.97
C ASN A 105 16.50 -20.47 -6.26
N GLN A 106 15.36 -19.89 -6.67
CA GLN A 106 14.73 -20.19 -7.94
C GLN A 106 15.47 -19.42 -9.03
N ALA A 107 16.17 -20.17 -9.87
CA ALA A 107 16.96 -19.66 -11.00
C ALA A 107 16.10 -19.03 -12.12
N SER A 108 14.77 -19.12 -12.04
CA SER A 108 13.84 -18.60 -13.05
C SER A 108 13.10 -17.38 -12.55
N SER A 109 13.00 -16.35 -13.40
CA SER A 109 12.18 -15.17 -13.13
C SER A 109 10.70 -15.55 -12.93
N GLN A 110 10.07 -15.06 -11.87
CA GLN A 110 8.66 -15.27 -11.57
C GLN A 110 7.86 -14.01 -11.89
N LEU A 111 6.75 -14.17 -12.62
CA LEU A 111 5.81 -13.09 -12.88
C LEU A 111 4.63 -13.18 -11.90
N VAL A 112 4.44 -12.13 -11.11
CA VAL A 112 3.33 -11.99 -10.15
C VAL A 112 2.40 -10.90 -10.63
N HIS A 113 1.13 -11.22 -10.82
CA HIS A 113 0.11 -10.24 -11.13
C HIS A 113 -0.56 -9.78 -9.84
N ALA A 114 -0.63 -8.46 -9.64
CA ALA A 114 -1.31 -7.88 -8.51
C ALA A 114 -2.23 -6.74 -8.96
N GLN A 115 -3.33 -6.59 -8.22
CA GLN A 115 -4.29 -5.52 -8.46
C GLN A 115 -4.11 -4.44 -7.39
N VAL A 116 -3.99 -3.20 -7.86
CA VAL A 116 -4.13 -2.03 -7.01
C VAL A 116 -5.59 -1.99 -6.56
N GLY A 117 -5.81 -1.97 -5.25
CA GLY A 117 -7.13 -1.87 -4.62
C GLY A 117 -7.49 -0.44 -4.19
N GLY A 118 -6.50 0.45 -4.11
CA GLY A 118 -6.72 1.85 -3.73
C GLY A 118 -5.55 2.75 -4.09
N VAL A 119 -5.85 4.03 -4.31
CA VAL A 119 -4.88 5.08 -4.61
C VAL A 119 -5.07 6.20 -3.62
N LEU A 120 -3.97 6.63 -3.00
CA LEU A 120 -3.95 7.64 -1.96
C LEU A 120 -2.99 8.75 -2.37
N SER A 121 -3.49 9.98 -2.36
CA SER A 121 -2.72 11.20 -2.58
C SER A 121 -3.42 12.36 -1.89
N THR A 122 -2.68 13.22 -1.19
CA THR A 122 -3.23 14.36 -0.45
C THR A 122 -2.68 15.71 -0.93
N ILE A 123 -2.44 15.87 -2.24
CA ILE A 123 -2.10 17.17 -2.87
C ILE A 123 -2.96 17.41 -4.10
#